data_AF-A0A8T3LL62-F1
#
_entry.id   AF-A0A8T3LL62-F1
#
_cell.length_a   1.000
_cell.length_b   1.000
_cell.length_c   1.000
_cell.angle_alpha   90.00
_cell.angle_beta   90.00
_cell.angle_gamma   90.00
#
_symmetry.space_group_name_H-M   'P 1'
#
loop_
_entity.id
_entity.type
_entity.pdbx_description
1 polymer ?
#
loop_
_entity_poly.entity_id
_entity_poly.type
_entity_poly.pdbx_seq_one_letter_code
_entity_poly.pdbx_strand_id
1 'polypeptide(L)'
;MNSGFQWWLVILGIGLGAGLLWLVLGRLPRQDDDIGTIERGAEAIWISRTIESGGGIAPVALVEEILELHGTYLEGPPLLVEPAADPPGSPIADLPPEGALADTGPRSPVDPWTADPMRPRPPLSVGDGPSVQRHDTRRETPEADVRQAG
;
A
#
# COMPACT_ATOMS: atom_id res chain seq x y z
N MET A 1 -53.03 1.38 24.16
CA MET A 1 -51.58 1.39 24.44
C MET A 1 -51.25 2.67 25.18
N ASN A 2 -50.36 2.63 26.19
CA ASN A 2 -50.01 3.79 27.00
C ASN A 2 -49.25 4.82 26.13
N SER A 3 -49.92 5.89 25.74
CA SER A 3 -49.36 6.97 24.91
C SER A 3 -48.16 7.67 25.55
N GLY A 4 -48.11 7.75 26.89
CA GLY A 4 -46.98 8.32 27.62
C GLY A 4 -45.72 7.44 27.57
N PHE A 5 -45.89 6.12 27.65
CA PHE A 5 -44.80 5.15 27.50
C PHE A 5 -44.22 5.18 26.09
N GLN A 6 -45.08 5.26 25.07
CA GLN A 6 -44.66 5.36 23.67
C GLN A 6 -43.81 6.63 23.43
N TRP A 7 -44.19 7.76 24.01
CA TRP A 7 -43.42 9.00 23.92
C TRP A 7 -42.03 8.89 24.58
N TRP A 8 -41.97 8.20 25.72
CA TRP A 8 -40.72 7.95 26.43
C TRP A 8 -39.71 7.14 25.61
N LEU A 9 -40.18 6.13 24.86
CA LEU A 9 -39.33 5.33 23.98
C LEU A 9 -38.72 6.15 22.84
N VAL A 10 -39.47 7.11 22.29
CA VAL A 10 -38.98 8.00 21.23
C VAL A 10 -37.85 8.88 21.76
N ILE A 11 -38.03 9.48 22.94
CA ILE A 11 -36.99 10.31 23.56
C ILE A 11 -35.74 9.49 23.86
N LEU A 12 -35.88 8.28 24.43
CA LEU A 12 -34.76 7.39 24.68
C LEU A 12 -34.05 6.97 23.40
N GLY A 13 -34.80 6.64 22.34
CA GLY A 13 -34.24 6.28 21.04
C GLY A 13 -33.43 7.42 20.44
N ILE A 14 -33.95 8.65 20.48
CA ILE A 14 -33.25 9.84 20.00
C ILE A 14 -32.03 10.13 20.86
N GLY A 15 -32.14 10.08 22.19
CA GLY A 15 -31.02 10.34 23.10
C GLY A 15 -29.89 9.32 22.93
N LEU A 16 -30.23 8.03 22.79
CA LEU A 16 -29.27 6.97 22.53
C LEU A 16 -28.65 7.11 21.13
N GLY A 17 -29.46 7.40 20.12
CA GLY A 17 -29.01 7.58 18.75
C GLY A 17 -28.09 8.80 18.60
N ALA A 18 -28.48 9.94 19.17
CA ALA A 18 -27.66 11.16 19.18
C ALA A 18 -26.39 10.96 20.01
N GLY A 19 -26.46 10.25 21.14
CA GLY A 19 -25.29 9.92 21.96
C GLY A 19 -24.31 9.00 21.23
N LEU A 20 -24.79 7.98 20.52
CA LEU A 20 -23.97 7.11 19.68
C LEU A 20 -23.38 7.87 18.49
N LEU A 21 -24.19 8.69 17.80
CA LEU A 21 -23.72 9.52 16.70
C LEU A 21 -22.65 10.51 17.18
N TRP A 22 -22.89 11.17 18.32
CA TRP A 22 -21.92 12.05 18.96
C TRP A 22 -20.67 11.28 19.41
N LEU A 23 -20.78 10.04 19.86
CA LEU A 23 -19.62 9.20 20.18
C LEU A 23 -18.84 8.82 18.91
N VAL A 24 -19.51 8.54 17.80
CA VAL A 24 -18.84 8.27 16.52
C VAL A 24 -18.13 9.51 16.01
N LEU A 25 -18.82 10.66 15.96
CA LEU A 25 -18.26 11.94 15.50
C LEU A 25 -17.22 12.52 16.48
N GLY A 26 -17.50 12.46 17.78
CA GLY A 26 -16.67 12.98 18.86
C GLY A 26 -15.53 12.05 19.27
N ARG A 27 -15.45 10.85 18.68
CA ARG A 27 -14.25 9.98 18.71
C ARG A 27 -13.34 10.20 17.49
N LEU A 28 -13.65 11.16 16.62
CA LEU A 28 -12.73 11.68 15.60
C LEU A 28 -11.72 12.77 16.07
N PRO A 29 -11.44 13.04 17.37
CA PRO A 29 -10.20 13.72 17.74
C PRO A 29 -9.17 12.64 18.01
N ARG A 30 -8.73 11.95 16.96
CA ARG A 30 -7.45 11.25 16.99
C ARG A 30 -6.61 11.91 15.94
N GLN A 31 -5.68 12.73 16.42
CA GLN A 31 -4.61 13.34 15.64
C GLN A 31 -4.03 12.27 14.70
N ASP A 32 -4.27 12.44 13.40
CA ASP A 32 -3.65 11.66 12.33
C ASP A 32 -2.11 11.80 12.36
N ASP A 33 -1.57 12.75 13.12
CA ASP A 33 -0.13 12.99 13.28
C ASP A 33 0.63 11.83 13.94
N ASP A 34 0.15 11.31 15.08
CA ASP A 34 0.95 10.34 15.87
C ASP A 34 0.78 8.89 15.39
N ILE A 35 -0.38 8.53 14.84
CA ILE A 35 -0.57 7.24 14.15
C ILE A 35 0.07 7.29 12.76
N GLY A 36 -0.01 8.44 12.09
CA GLY A 36 0.53 8.64 10.75
C GLY A 36 2.02 8.37 10.68
N THR A 37 2.84 8.75 11.67
CA THR A 37 4.31 8.56 11.57
C THR A 37 4.74 7.09 11.57
N ILE A 38 4.20 6.26 12.45
CA ILE A 38 4.55 4.82 12.51
C ILE A 38 3.98 4.08 11.29
N GLU A 39 2.74 4.37 10.90
CA GLU A 39 2.10 3.73 9.74
C GLU A 39 2.77 4.17 8.42
N ARG A 40 3.18 5.45 8.31
CA ARG A 40 3.94 5.98 7.18
C ARG A 40 5.29 5.31 7.02
N GLY A 41 5.99 5.00 8.11
CA GLY A 41 7.23 4.22 8.04
C GLY A 41 7.03 2.82 7.45
N ALA A 42 5.95 2.14 7.84
CA ALA A 42 5.60 0.83 7.28
C ALA A 42 5.20 0.93 5.79
N GLU A 43 4.46 1.97 5.42
CA GLU A 43 4.06 2.25 4.03
C GLU A 43 5.28 2.56 3.15
N ALA A 44 6.21 3.40 3.63
CA ALA A 44 7.44 3.73 2.91
C ALA A 44 8.29 2.48 2.61
N ILE A 45 8.39 1.56 3.57
CA ILE A 45 9.08 0.26 3.37
C ILE A 45 8.35 -0.59 2.32
N TRP A 46 7.03 -0.66 2.37
CA TRP A 46 6.24 -1.42 1.40
C TRP A 46 6.38 -0.86 -0.03
N ILE A 47 6.28 0.46 -0.21
CA ILE A 47 6.43 1.13 -1.51
C ILE A 47 7.85 0.96 -2.04
N SER A 48 8.87 1.22 -1.22
CA SER A 48 10.29 1.04 -1.58
C SER A 48 10.55 -0.37 -2.12
N ARG A 49 10.15 -1.40 -1.37
CA ARG A 49 10.28 -2.81 -1.81
C ARG A 49 9.51 -3.10 -3.09
N THR A 50 8.31 -2.54 -3.23
CA THR A 50 7.48 -2.73 -4.43
C THR A 50 8.19 -2.17 -5.66
N ILE A 51 8.73 -0.95 -5.58
CA ILE A 51 9.45 -0.29 -6.68
C ILE A 51 10.75 -1.03 -7.00
N GLU A 52 11.53 -1.40 -5.98
CA GLU A 52 12.77 -2.15 -6.15
C GLU A 52 12.54 -3.53 -6.77
N SER A 53 11.42 -4.19 -6.43
CA SER A 53 11.03 -5.46 -7.04
C SER A 53 10.76 -5.35 -8.55
N GLY A 54 10.41 -4.15 -9.02
CA GLY A 54 10.23 -3.81 -10.43
C GLY A 54 11.52 -3.33 -11.13
N GLY A 55 12.66 -3.33 -10.45
CA GLY A 55 13.92 -2.81 -10.98
C GLY A 55 14.11 -1.29 -10.84
N GLY A 56 13.23 -0.61 -10.11
CA GLY A 56 13.40 0.81 -9.77
C GLY A 56 14.37 1.03 -8.61
N ILE A 57 14.70 2.30 -8.35
CA ILE A 57 15.51 2.73 -7.21
C ILE A 57 14.66 3.69 -6.37
N ALA A 58 14.25 3.26 -5.19
CA ALA A 58 13.44 4.06 -4.28
C ALA A 58 13.88 3.81 -2.82
N PRO A 59 14.88 4.55 -2.32
CA PRO A 59 15.31 4.45 -0.93
C PRO A 59 14.16 4.77 0.02
N VAL A 60 14.01 4.01 1.11
CA VAL A 60 12.92 4.19 2.09
C VAL A 60 12.81 5.64 2.58
N ALA A 61 13.94 6.27 2.91
CA ALA A 61 13.98 7.66 3.39
C ALA A 61 13.43 8.67 2.37
N LEU A 62 13.66 8.43 1.07
CA LEU A 62 13.10 9.27 0.01
C LEU A 62 11.58 9.08 -0.10
N VAL A 63 11.11 7.85 -0.01
CA VAL A 63 9.67 7.55 -0.06
C VAL A 63 8.95 8.19 1.13
N GLU A 64 9.54 8.14 2.31
CA GLU A 64 9.01 8.78 3.51
C GLU A 64 8.87 10.30 3.34
N GLU A 65 9.90 10.97 2.81
CA GLU A 65 9.86 12.41 2.47
C GLU A 65 8.78 12.74 1.43
N ILE A 66 8.60 11.88 0.42
CA ILE A 66 7.52 12.05 -0.58
C ILE A 66 6.15 11.93 0.07
N LEU A 67 5.93 10.97 0.96
CA LEU A 67 4.66 10.78 1.65
C LEU A 67 4.34 11.96 2.58
N GLU A 68 5.36 12.50 3.25
CA GLU A 68 5.22 13.73 4.06
C GLU A 68 4.83 14.93 3.20
N LEU A 69 5.51 15.13 2.07
CA LEU A 69 5.17 16.19 1.12
C LEU A 69 3.78 16.00 0.52
N HIS A 70 3.37 14.77 0.26
CA HIS A 70 2.04 14.46 -0.26
C HIS A 70 0.95 14.78 0.77
N GLY A 71 1.16 14.47 2.04
CA GLY A 71 0.26 14.90 3.13
C GLY A 71 0.11 16.43 3.15
N THR A 72 1.24 17.14 3.12
CA THR A 72 1.26 18.62 3.06
C THR A 72 0.51 19.16 1.85
N TYR A 73 0.63 18.50 0.69
CA TYR A 73 -0.09 18.86 -0.52
C TYR A 73 -1.60 18.72 -0.38
N LEU A 74 -2.08 17.64 0.26
CA LEU A 74 -3.51 17.39 0.46
C LEU A 74 -4.14 18.37 1.47
N GLU A 75 -3.36 18.89 2.41
CA GLU A 75 -3.79 19.94 3.33
C GLU A 75 -3.81 21.33 2.69
N GLY A 76 -3.06 21.51 1.59
CA GLY A 76 -2.93 22.78 0.89
C GLY A 76 -4.14 23.16 0.03
N PRO A 77 -4.21 24.42 -0.44
CA PRO A 77 -5.16 24.83 -1.46
C PRO A 77 -5.00 23.96 -2.72
N PRO A 78 -6.10 23.56 -3.39
CA PRO A 78 -6.00 22.78 -4.61
C PRO A 78 -5.16 23.52 -5.65
N LEU A 79 -4.21 22.83 -6.26
CA LEU A 79 -3.45 23.41 -7.37
C LEU A 79 -4.42 23.72 -8.51
N LEU A 80 -4.44 24.98 -8.94
CA LEU A 80 -5.14 25.38 -10.15
C LEU A 80 -4.35 24.82 -11.34
N VAL A 81 -4.79 23.67 -11.84
CA VAL A 81 -4.35 23.17 -13.14
C VAL A 81 -5.07 24.00 -14.18
N GLU A 82 -4.39 25.02 -14.73
CA GLU A 82 -4.90 25.64 -15.95
C GLU A 82 -4.96 24.55 -17.03
N PRO A 83 -6.12 24.36 -17.69
CA PRO A 83 -6.18 23.43 -18.81
C PRO A 83 -5.11 23.86 -19.80
N ALA A 84 -4.17 22.97 -20.10
CA ALA A 84 -3.19 23.22 -21.15
C ALA A 84 -3.98 23.65 -22.39
N ALA A 85 -3.80 24.91 -22.82
CA ALA A 85 -4.43 25.38 -24.04
C ALA A 85 -4.05 24.38 -25.13
N ASP A 86 -5.05 23.79 -25.81
CA ASP A 86 -4.80 22.95 -26.96
C ASP A 86 -3.83 23.71 -27.87
N PRO A 87 -2.64 23.16 -28.19
CA PRO A 87 -1.74 23.85 -29.09
C PRO A 87 -2.50 24.11 -30.40
N PRO A 88 -2.59 25.36 -30.88
CA PRO A 88 -3.30 25.66 -32.10
C PRO A 88 -2.61 24.92 -33.26
N GLY A 89 -3.22 23.83 -33.70
CA GLY A 89 -2.76 23.04 -34.84
C GLY A 89 -1.72 21.98 -34.51
N SER A 90 -2.05 20.99 -33.65
CA SER A 90 -1.40 19.68 -33.77
C SER A 90 -1.87 19.05 -35.09
N PRO A 91 -1.01 18.88 -36.11
CA PRO A 91 -1.41 18.31 -37.38
C PRO A 91 -1.45 16.78 -37.23
N ILE A 92 -2.42 16.26 -36.48
CA ILE A 92 -2.81 14.84 -36.58
C ILE A 92 -3.80 14.70 -37.75
N ALA A 93 -3.43 15.23 -38.91
CA ALA A 93 -4.25 15.19 -40.12
C ALA A 93 -3.52 14.56 -41.32
N ASP A 94 -2.34 13.96 -41.11
CA ASP A 94 -1.58 13.27 -42.17
C ASP A 94 -0.90 11.99 -41.66
N LEU A 95 -1.57 11.24 -40.79
CA LEU A 95 -1.26 9.80 -40.71
C LEU A 95 -1.90 9.14 -41.94
N PRO A 96 -1.13 8.54 -42.86
CA PRO A 96 -1.70 7.81 -44.00
C PRO A 96 -2.60 6.70 -43.46
N PRO A 97 -3.71 6.36 -44.15
CA PRO A 97 -4.62 5.33 -43.68
C PRO A 97 -3.84 4.03 -43.46
N GLU A 98 -3.87 3.55 -42.23
CA GLU A 98 -3.47 2.19 -41.83
C GLU A 98 -4.14 1.18 -42.77
N GLY A 99 -3.40 0.72 -43.78
CA GLY A 99 -3.96 -0.20 -44.76
C GLY A 99 -2.99 -0.80 -45.77
N ALA A 100 -1.68 -0.59 -45.64
CA ALA A 100 -0.71 -1.05 -46.65
C ALA A 100 0.61 -1.59 -46.09
N LEU A 101 0.57 -2.34 -45.00
CA LEU A 101 1.63 -3.31 -44.68
C LEU A 101 0.99 -4.59 -44.15
N ALA A 102 0.76 -5.50 -45.07
CA ALA A 102 0.35 -6.85 -44.80
C ALA A 102 1.46 -7.62 -44.04
N ASP A 103 1.02 -8.31 -42.98
CA ASP A 103 1.32 -9.71 -42.68
C ASP A 103 2.79 -10.13 -42.42
N THR A 104 3.11 -10.48 -41.16
CA THR A 104 3.36 -11.89 -40.76
C THR A 104 3.87 -11.99 -39.31
N GLY A 105 2.98 -12.43 -38.41
CA GLY A 105 3.38 -13.05 -37.13
C GLY A 105 2.43 -12.74 -35.96
N PRO A 106 1.88 -13.74 -35.26
CA PRO A 106 1.12 -13.50 -34.05
C PRO A 106 2.08 -13.21 -32.90
N ARG A 107 2.30 -11.93 -32.59
CA ARG A 107 2.80 -11.54 -31.27
C ARG A 107 1.64 -10.92 -30.51
N SER A 108 1.00 -11.73 -29.68
CA SER A 108 0.20 -11.20 -28.56
C SER A 108 1.06 -10.20 -27.80
N PRO A 109 0.62 -8.95 -27.62
CA PRO A 109 1.16 -8.09 -26.59
C PRO A 109 0.87 -8.77 -25.25
N VAL A 110 1.92 -9.21 -24.56
CA VAL A 110 1.78 -9.53 -23.15
C VAL A 110 1.69 -8.18 -22.47
N ASP A 111 0.46 -7.72 -22.17
CA ASP A 111 0.26 -6.57 -21.31
C ASP A 111 0.89 -6.88 -19.94
N PRO A 112 1.92 -6.14 -19.51
CA PRO A 112 2.57 -6.40 -18.22
C PRO A 112 1.66 -6.11 -17.02
N TRP A 113 0.51 -5.46 -17.26
CA TRP A 113 -0.44 -5.02 -16.23
C TRP A 113 -1.68 -5.93 -16.07
N THR A 114 -1.84 -6.95 -16.92
CA THR A 114 -2.94 -7.93 -16.81
C THR A 114 -2.54 -9.16 -15.99
N ALA A 115 -1.36 -9.12 -15.36
CA ALA A 115 -0.95 -10.15 -14.41
C ALA A 115 -1.87 -10.11 -13.19
N ASP A 116 -2.75 -11.11 -13.07
CA ASP A 116 -3.55 -11.38 -11.88
C ASP A 116 -2.63 -11.40 -10.63
N PRO A 117 -2.79 -10.45 -9.68
CA PRO A 117 -1.92 -10.36 -8.51
C PRO A 117 -2.05 -11.58 -7.58
N MET A 118 -3.09 -12.41 -7.75
CA MET A 118 -3.32 -13.62 -6.97
C MET A 118 -2.74 -14.89 -7.59
N ARG A 119 -2.15 -14.82 -8.79
CA ARG A 119 -1.52 -16.01 -9.38
C ARG A 119 -0.16 -16.25 -8.72
N PRO A 120 0.04 -17.37 -7.98
CA PRO A 120 1.35 -17.68 -7.43
C PRO A 120 2.35 -17.78 -8.58
N ARG A 121 3.44 -17.00 -8.52
CA ARG A 121 4.54 -17.14 -9.47
C ARG A 121 5.02 -18.60 -9.43
N PRO A 122 5.28 -19.23 -10.59
CA PRO A 122 5.93 -20.53 -10.59
C PRO A 122 7.25 -20.40 -9.80
N PRO A 123 7.59 -21.38 -8.95
CA PRO A 123 8.85 -21.33 -8.24
C PRO A 123 9.96 -21.20 -9.29
N LEU A 124 10.81 -20.19 -9.12
CA LEU A 124 12.04 -20.07 -9.89
C LEU A 124 12.74 -21.42 -9.78
N SER A 125 12.95 -22.09 -10.92
CA SER A 125 13.79 -23.28 -10.98
C SER A 125 15.19 -22.83 -10.58
N VAL A 126 15.49 -22.97 -9.29
CA VAL A 126 16.83 -22.81 -8.73
C VAL A 126 17.65 -23.92 -9.38
N GLY A 127 18.40 -23.54 -10.42
CA GLY A 127 19.39 -24.41 -11.01
C GLY A 127 20.36 -24.89 -9.92
N ASP A 128 20.72 -26.16 -10.01
CA ASP A 128 21.61 -26.90 -9.11
C ASP A 128 22.83 -26.07 -8.68
N GLY A 129 22.74 -25.46 -7.51
CA GLY A 129 23.87 -24.90 -6.78
C GLY A 129 24.47 -25.97 -5.85
N PRO A 130 25.80 -26.01 -5.66
CA PRO A 130 26.44 -27.05 -4.88
C PRO A 130 25.98 -27.02 -3.42
N SER A 131 25.56 -28.20 -2.95
CA SER A 131 25.12 -28.50 -1.59
C SER A 131 26.12 -28.01 -0.55
N VAL A 132 25.82 -26.88 0.10
CA VAL A 132 26.57 -26.43 1.29
C VAL A 132 26.21 -27.36 2.45
N GLN A 133 27.09 -28.32 2.73
CA GLN A 133 27.05 -29.12 3.94
C GLN A 133 27.10 -28.20 5.17
N ARG A 134 25.94 -28.03 5.80
CA ARG A 134 25.81 -27.33 7.07
C ARG A 134 26.39 -28.24 8.16
N HIS A 135 27.62 -27.98 8.57
CA HIS A 135 28.23 -28.61 9.74
C HIS A 135 27.42 -28.23 10.98
N ASP A 136 26.74 -29.23 11.53
CA ASP A 136 26.00 -29.17 12.78
C ASP A 136 26.99 -29.12 13.96
N THR A 137 27.30 -27.94 14.46
CA THR A 137 28.02 -27.79 15.72
C THR A 137 27.02 -27.82 16.87
N ARG A 138 26.61 -29.04 17.22
CA ARG A 138 25.99 -29.40 18.50
C ARG A 138 26.93 -28.96 19.63
N ARG A 139 26.64 -27.82 20.26
CA ARG A 139 27.27 -27.41 21.51
C ARG A 139 26.77 -28.34 22.61
N GLU A 140 27.59 -29.30 22.97
CA GLU A 140 27.49 -30.02 24.23
C GLU A 140 27.76 -29.03 25.36
N THR A 141 26.76 -28.82 26.22
CA THR A 141 26.91 -28.15 27.51
C THR A 141 27.48 -29.19 28.49
N PRO A 142 28.68 -29.00 29.07
CA PRO A 142 29.10 -29.81 30.19
C PRO A 142 28.41 -29.29 31.44
N GLU A 143 27.56 -30.15 31.99
CA GLU A 143 27.01 -30.10 33.34
C GLU A 143 28.19 -30.18 34.33
N ALA A 144 28.56 -29.04 34.92
CA ALA A 144 29.56 -28.96 35.97
C ALA A 144 28.87 -28.85 37.34
N ASP A 145 28.77 -30.03 37.95
CA ASP A 145 28.67 -30.29 39.38
C ASP A 145 29.57 -29.36 40.20
N VAL A 146 28.97 -28.52 41.06
CA VAL A 146 29.66 -27.89 42.19
C VAL A 146 28.81 -28.07 43.43
N ARG A 147 28.96 -29.25 44.04
CA ARG A 147 28.90 -29.40 45.50
C ARG A 147 30.17 -28.83 46.14
N GLN A 148 30.01 -28.38 47.39
CA GLN A 148 31.02 -28.02 48.39
C GLN A 148 31.51 -26.56 48.39
N ALA A 149 31.06 -25.76 49.35
CA ALA A 149 31.74 -25.54 50.64
C ALA A 149 31.15 -24.32 51.36
N GLY A 150 30.84 -24.46 52.66
CA GLY A 150 30.47 -23.36 53.55
C GLY A 150 29.28 -23.66 54.43
#